data_AF-A0AAQ3H3T1-F1
#
_entry.id   AF-A0AAQ3H3T1-F1
#
_cell.length_a   1.000
_cell.length_b   1.000
_cell.length_c   1.000
_cell.angle_alpha   90.00
_cell.angle_beta   90.00
_cell.angle_gamma   90.00
#
_symmetry.space_group_name_H-M   'P 1'
#
loop_
_entity.id
_entity.type
_entity.pdbx_description
1 polymer ?
#
loop_
_entity_poly.entity_id
_entity_poly.type
_entity_poly.pdbx_seq_one_letter_code
_entity_poly.pdbx_strand_id
1 'polypeptide(L)'
;MSPKNLKRLETSYISKKLGIDEDDVKSFRFSTIFSAGSVSLSFKSVSKKRLNKRLGEAEADRVLKRWKKLMKPLRKDLKRLIDDYLSSGKTNRYGLCVRNAVGQNFNCTWRNARKERKWQPMQMRRKLLAHMLQGLESRAVYDYVACHDGVCALEHDGFVSLSKLSDDDWKHPYLRIVLKNEVYT
;
A
#
# COMPACT_ATOMS: atom_id res chain seq x y z
N MET A 1 -3.00 -15.57 -0.76
CA MET A 1 -3.39 -14.64 -1.85
C MET A 1 -3.01 -15.28 -3.19
N SER A 2 -3.80 -15.16 -4.26
CA SER A 2 -3.47 -15.85 -5.52
C SER A 2 -2.45 -15.07 -6.34
N PRO A 3 -1.32 -15.67 -6.79
CA PRO A 3 -0.35 -15.02 -7.69
C PRO A 3 -1.02 -14.46 -8.95
N LYS A 4 -2.02 -15.17 -9.49
CA LYS A 4 -2.81 -14.75 -10.66
C LYS A 4 -3.51 -13.41 -10.46
N ASN A 5 -3.98 -13.13 -9.24
CA ASN A 5 -4.67 -11.87 -8.94
C ASN A 5 -3.69 -10.73 -8.67
N LEU A 6 -2.49 -11.02 -8.18
CA LEU A 6 -1.41 -10.04 -8.05
C LEU A 6 -0.92 -9.53 -9.40
N LYS A 7 -0.85 -10.38 -10.43
CA LYS A 7 -0.50 -9.95 -11.81
C LYS A 7 -1.36 -8.80 -12.33
N ARG A 8 -2.58 -8.63 -11.79
CA ARG A 8 -3.47 -7.53 -12.17
C ARG A 8 -2.95 -6.16 -11.75
N LEU A 9 -1.99 -6.11 -10.84
CA LEU A 9 -1.32 -4.90 -10.39
C LEU A 9 -0.09 -4.56 -11.26
N GLU A 10 0.38 -5.47 -12.12
CA GLU A 10 1.54 -5.22 -13.00
C GLU A 10 1.29 -4.05 -13.94
N THR A 11 2.36 -3.31 -14.27
CA THR A 11 2.25 -2.12 -15.12
C THR A 11 1.66 -2.47 -16.48
N SER A 12 2.24 -3.48 -17.13
CA SER A 12 1.79 -4.01 -18.41
C SER A 12 0.31 -4.44 -18.39
N TYR A 13 -0.16 -5.05 -17.30
CA TYR A 13 -1.56 -5.46 -17.18
C TYR A 13 -2.48 -4.24 -17.11
N ILE A 14 -2.16 -3.26 -16.27
CA ILE A 14 -3.00 -2.08 -16.05
C ILE A 14 -3.04 -1.24 -17.32
N SER A 15 -1.89 -0.87 -17.89
CA SER A 15 -1.81 -0.07 -19.12
C SER A 15 -2.59 -0.73 -20.25
N LYS A 16 -2.36 -2.03 -20.51
CA LYS A 16 -3.06 -2.76 -21.58
C LYS A 16 -4.57 -2.87 -21.34
N LYS A 17 -5.00 -3.13 -20.11
CA LYS A 17 -6.42 -3.35 -19.81
C LYS A 17 -7.19 -2.06 -19.62
N LEU A 18 -6.54 -0.94 -19.34
CA LEU A 18 -7.21 0.35 -19.17
C LEU A 18 -6.96 1.32 -20.32
N GLY A 19 -5.98 1.06 -21.19
CA GLY A 19 -5.60 1.99 -22.26
C GLY A 19 -5.05 3.30 -21.71
N ILE A 20 -4.36 3.24 -20.57
CA ILE A 20 -3.78 4.42 -19.90
C ILE A 20 -2.27 4.38 -19.95
N ASP A 21 -1.67 5.55 -19.85
CA ASP A 21 -0.24 5.75 -19.76
C ASP A 21 0.36 5.17 -18.46
N GLU A 22 1.61 4.73 -18.51
CA GLU A 22 2.31 4.14 -17.36
C GLU A 22 2.42 5.11 -16.17
N ASP A 23 2.48 6.43 -16.43
CA ASP A 23 2.53 7.47 -15.40
C ASP A 23 1.30 7.49 -14.50
N ASP A 24 0.14 7.02 -14.99
CA ASP A 24 -1.06 6.89 -14.19
C ASP A 24 -1.09 5.57 -13.40
N VAL A 25 -0.41 4.54 -13.87
CA VAL A 25 -0.49 3.19 -13.32
C VAL A 25 -0.07 3.15 -11.86
N LYS A 26 0.99 3.88 -11.49
CA LYS A 26 1.45 3.98 -10.10
C LYS A 26 0.30 4.40 -9.18
N SER A 27 -0.44 5.44 -9.55
CA SER A 27 -1.57 5.97 -8.77
C SER A 27 -2.72 4.95 -8.66
N PHE A 28 -3.04 4.25 -9.76
CA PHE A 28 -4.07 3.21 -9.75
C PHE A 28 -3.69 2.02 -8.87
N ARG A 29 -2.44 1.55 -8.97
CA ARG A 29 -1.92 0.44 -8.16
C ARG A 29 -2.01 0.77 -6.68
N PHE A 30 -1.42 1.89 -6.25
CA PHE A 30 -1.39 2.29 -4.85
C PHE A 30 -2.80 2.56 -4.30
N SER A 31 -3.62 3.33 -5.03
CA SER A 31 -4.99 3.61 -4.59
C SER A 31 -5.81 2.34 -4.43
N THR A 32 -5.60 1.33 -5.28
CA THR A 32 -6.29 0.04 -5.21
C THR A 32 -5.84 -0.77 -4.00
N ILE A 33 -4.53 -0.92 -3.78
CA ILE A 33 -3.98 -1.69 -2.64
C ILE A 33 -4.45 -1.05 -1.32
N PHE A 34 -4.21 0.25 -1.13
CA PHE A 34 -4.57 0.95 0.11
C PHE A 34 -6.08 1.17 0.26
N SER A 35 -6.87 0.94 -0.80
CA SER A 35 -8.33 0.84 -0.72
C SER A 35 -8.84 -0.58 -0.47
N ALA A 36 -7.97 -1.53 -0.16
CA ALA A 36 -8.27 -2.95 -0.01
C ALA A 36 -9.03 -3.51 -1.23
N GLY A 37 -8.58 -3.15 -2.44
CA GLY A 37 -9.17 -3.56 -3.72
C GLY A 37 -10.44 -2.82 -4.11
N SER A 38 -10.89 -1.82 -3.32
CA SER A 38 -12.02 -0.99 -3.67
C SER A 38 -11.61 0.12 -4.65
N VAL A 39 -12.44 0.35 -5.67
CA VAL A 39 -12.25 1.44 -6.64
C VAL A 39 -13.39 2.43 -6.48
N SER A 40 -13.05 3.69 -6.18
CA SER A 40 -14.01 4.77 -6.04
C SER A 40 -14.41 5.31 -7.41
N LEU A 41 -15.71 5.57 -7.60
CA LEU A 41 -16.24 6.27 -8.77
C LEU A 41 -16.57 7.74 -8.44
N SER A 42 -16.32 8.18 -7.20
CA SER A 42 -16.67 9.52 -6.76
C SER A 42 -15.79 10.56 -7.46
N PHE A 43 -16.40 11.66 -7.90
CA PHE A 43 -15.72 12.87 -8.37
C PHE A 43 -14.76 13.48 -7.34
N LYS A 44 -14.93 13.16 -6.05
CA LYS A 44 -14.01 13.59 -4.98
C LYS A 44 -12.72 12.77 -4.96
N SER A 45 -12.68 11.60 -5.61
CA SER A 45 -11.48 10.75 -5.61
C SER A 45 -10.37 11.33 -6.49
N VAL A 46 -9.13 11.24 -6.01
CA VAL A 46 -7.95 11.74 -6.73
C VAL A 46 -7.82 11.08 -8.11
N SER A 47 -8.06 9.78 -8.19
CA SER A 47 -8.03 9.03 -9.46
C SER A 47 -9.08 9.54 -10.45
N LYS A 48 -10.33 9.78 -10.02
CA LYS A 48 -11.38 10.33 -10.89
C LYS A 48 -11.04 11.75 -11.36
N LYS A 49 -10.58 12.64 -10.47
CA LYS A 49 -10.16 14.00 -10.84
C LYS A 49 -9.04 14.01 -11.88
N ARG A 50 -8.01 13.17 -11.68
CA ARG A 50 -6.88 13.03 -12.60
C ARG A 50 -7.33 12.52 -13.97
N LEU A 51 -8.14 11.46 -14.01
CA LEU A 51 -8.66 10.91 -15.26
C LEU A 51 -9.59 11.88 -15.97
N ASN A 52 -10.46 12.59 -15.25
CA ASN A 52 -11.34 13.60 -15.85
C ASN A 52 -10.53 14.66 -16.58
N LYS A 53 -9.42 15.13 -15.99
CA LYS A 53 -8.53 16.12 -16.61
C LYS A 53 -7.84 15.59 -17.88
N ARG A 54 -7.52 14.29 -17.93
CA ARG A 54 -6.78 13.68 -19.05
C ARG A 54 -7.66 13.15 -20.18
N LEU A 55 -8.79 12.54 -19.84
CA LEU A 55 -9.61 11.73 -20.77
C LEU A 55 -11.03 12.29 -20.94
N GLY A 56 -11.42 13.28 -20.14
CA GLY A 56 -12.81 13.72 -20.03
C GLY A 56 -13.65 12.80 -19.13
N GLU A 57 -14.81 13.31 -18.69
CA GLU A 57 -15.59 12.66 -17.63
C GLU A 57 -16.15 11.29 -18.02
N ALA A 58 -16.65 11.16 -19.25
CA ALA A 58 -17.27 9.94 -19.76
C ALA A 58 -16.25 8.80 -19.85
N GLU A 59 -15.07 9.06 -20.42
CA GLU A 59 -14.03 8.05 -20.55
C GLU A 59 -13.43 7.68 -19.19
N ALA A 60 -13.19 8.67 -18.32
CA ALA A 60 -12.76 8.42 -16.94
C ALA A 60 -13.73 7.51 -16.19
N ASP A 61 -15.03 7.66 -16.42
CA ASP A 61 -16.07 6.80 -15.84
C ASP A 61 -16.00 5.36 -16.37
N ARG A 62 -15.83 5.20 -17.69
CA ARG A 62 -15.66 3.90 -18.33
C ARG A 62 -14.42 3.17 -17.79
N VAL A 63 -13.28 3.85 -17.73
CA VAL A 63 -12.02 3.32 -17.20
C VAL A 63 -12.18 2.85 -15.76
N LEU A 64 -12.76 3.67 -14.87
CA LEU A 64 -12.92 3.30 -13.46
C LEU A 64 -13.94 2.17 -13.24
N LYS A 65 -15.04 2.14 -14.00
CA LYS A 65 -16.01 1.03 -13.97
C LYS A 65 -15.34 -0.28 -14.42
N ARG A 66 -14.54 -0.23 -15.49
CA ARG A 66 -13.75 -1.37 -15.97
C ARG A 66 -12.74 -1.82 -14.92
N TRP A 67 -11.98 -0.89 -14.34
CA TRP A 67 -11.01 -1.18 -13.29
C TRP A 67 -11.66 -1.83 -12.06
N LYS A 68 -12.79 -1.27 -11.60
CA LYS A 68 -13.59 -1.84 -10.51
C LYS A 68 -14.01 -3.28 -10.77
N LYS A 69 -14.39 -3.62 -12.02
CA LYS A 69 -14.72 -5.00 -12.42
C LYS A 69 -13.48 -5.90 -12.40
N LEU A 70 -12.36 -5.44 -12.95
CA LEU A 70 -11.09 -6.19 -12.99
C LEU A 70 -10.52 -6.46 -11.60
N MET A 71 -10.76 -5.59 -10.62
CA MET A 71 -10.27 -5.72 -9.25
C MET A 71 -11.13 -6.60 -8.34
N LYS A 72 -12.33 -7.05 -8.77
CA LYS A 72 -13.19 -7.91 -7.93
C LYS A 72 -12.46 -9.15 -7.38
N PRO A 73 -11.66 -9.90 -8.14
CA PRO A 73 -10.93 -11.06 -7.62
C PRO A 73 -9.86 -10.66 -6.59
N LEU A 74 -9.06 -9.63 -6.89
CA LEU A 74 -8.04 -9.14 -5.96
C LEU A 74 -8.66 -8.61 -4.67
N ARG A 75 -9.81 -7.93 -4.74
CA ARG A 75 -10.55 -7.48 -3.56
C ARG A 75 -10.95 -8.64 -2.65
N LYS A 76 -11.34 -9.79 -3.21
CA LYS A 76 -11.64 -10.98 -2.41
C LYS A 76 -10.39 -11.51 -1.71
N ASP A 77 -9.26 -11.58 -2.42
CA ASP A 77 -7.99 -12.03 -1.86
C ASP A 77 -7.48 -11.09 -0.76
N LEU A 78 -7.55 -9.77 -0.96
CA LEU A 78 -7.18 -8.77 0.04
C LEU A 78 -8.12 -8.81 1.25
N LYS A 79 -9.42 -9.07 1.04
CA LYS A 79 -10.36 -9.24 2.15
C LYS A 79 -9.92 -10.44 3.01
N ARG A 80 -9.64 -11.58 2.41
CA ARG A 80 -9.17 -12.79 3.11
C ARG A 80 -7.86 -12.51 3.85
N LEU A 81 -6.88 -11.88 3.20
CA LEU A 81 -5.62 -11.49 3.86
C LEU A 81 -5.84 -10.64 5.12
N ILE A 82 -6.75 -9.66 5.04
CA ILE A 82 -7.09 -8.82 6.19
C ILE A 82 -7.81 -9.62 7.28
N ASP A 83 -8.67 -10.58 6.91
CA ASP A 83 -9.32 -11.47 7.86
C ASP A 83 -8.28 -12.37 8.57
N ASP A 84 -7.27 -12.87 7.84
CA ASP A 84 -6.15 -13.63 8.39
C ASP A 84 -5.31 -12.77 9.36
N TYR A 85 -5.07 -11.49 9.04
CA TYR A 85 -4.43 -10.58 10.00
C TYR A 85 -5.26 -10.35 11.25
N LEU A 86 -6.57 -10.17 11.11
CA LEU A 86 -7.46 -9.98 12.26
C LEU A 86 -7.52 -11.22 13.15
N SER A 87 -7.48 -12.43 12.58
CA SER A 87 -7.49 -13.67 13.36
C SER A 87 -6.20 -13.89 14.15
N SER A 88 -5.07 -13.33 13.69
CA SER A 88 -3.80 -13.32 14.45
C SER A 88 -3.77 -12.31 15.61
N GLY A 89 -4.78 -11.45 15.71
CA GLY A 89 -4.82 -10.38 16.71
C GLY A 89 -4.94 -10.90 18.14
N LYS A 90 -4.38 -10.13 19.08
CA LYS A 90 -4.47 -10.36 20.52
C LYS A 90 -5.30 -9.27 21.19
N THR A 91 -5.99 -9.60 22.26
CA THR A 91 -6.75 -8.61 23.04
C THR A 91 -5.82 -7.88 24.01
N ASN A 92 -5.88 -6.55 24.04
CA ASN A 92 -5.27 -5.70 25.05
C ASN A 92 -6.35 -4.84 25.75
N ARG A 93 -5.95 -3.89 26.61
CA ARG A 93 -6.88 -2.98 27.32
C ARG A 93 -7.76 -2.12 26.40
N TYR A 94 -7.42 -2.00 25.11
CA TYR A 94 -8.15 -1.27 24.07
C TYR A 94 -8.92 -2.19 23.10
N GLY A 95 -8.94 -3.50 23.38
CA GLY A 95 -9.58 -4.55 22.60
C GLY A 95 -8.64 -5.26 21.62
N LEU A 96 -9.15 -5.69 20.46
CA LEU A 96 -8.38 -6.43 19.47
C LEU A 96 -7.25 -5.58 18.89
N CYS A 97 -6.04 -6.10 18.96
CA CYS A 97 -4.83 -5.48 18.48
C CYS A 97 -4.04 -6.45 17.60
N VAL A 98 -3.58 -5.98 16.44
CA VAL A 98 -2.71 -6.73 15.53
C VAL A 98 -1.32 -6.09 15.55
N ARG A 99 -0.27 -6.91 15.55
CA ARG A 99 1.12 -6.45 15.57
C ARG A 99 1.74 -6.64 14.18
N ASN A 100 2.45 -5.63 13.67
CA ASN A 100 3.18 -5.76 12.40
C ASN A 100 4.58 -6.40 12.59
N ALA A 101 5.33 -6.54 11.50
CA ALA A 101 6.62 -7.24 11.49
C ALA A 101 7.73 -6.57 12.34
N VAL A 102 7.60 -5.27 12.64
CA VAL A 102 8.52 -4.53 13.52
C VAL A 102 8.00 -4.38 14.95
N GLY A 103 6.93 -5.09 15.30
CA GLY A 103 6.42 -5.14 16.66
C GLY A 103 5.42 -4.03 17.02
N GLN A 104 5.03 -3.17 16.08
CA GLN A 104 4.09 -2.07 16.33
C GLN A 104 2.65 -2.55 16.34
N ASN A 105 1.89 -2.06 17.33
CA ASN A 105 0.50 -2.42 17.57
C ASN A 105 -0.47 -1.54 16.77
N PHE A 106 -1.47 -2.17 16.15
CA PHE A 106 -2.63 -1.51 15.56
C PHE A 106 -3.92 -1.96 16.26
N ASN A 107 -4.56 -1.03 16.98
CA ASN A 107 -5.80 -1.32 17.71
C ASN A 107 -7.01 -1.29 16.76
N CYS A 108 -7.50 -2.47 16.39
CA CYS A 108 -8.60 -2.66 15.44
C CYS A 108 -9.97 -2.25 16.00
N THR A 109 -10.16 -2.36 17.32
CA THR A 109 -11.43 -2.05 18.00
C THR A 109 -11.42 -0.70 18.69
N TRP A 110 -10.37 0.10 18.52
CA TRP A 110 -10.22 1.37 19.23
C TRP A 110 -11.45 2.25 19.05
N ARG A 111 -12.06 2.67 20.16
CA ARG A 111 -13.10 3.69 20.17
C ARG A 111 -12.43 5.04 20.36
N ASN A 112 -12.79 6.01 19.53
CA ASN A 112 -12.30 7.36 19.74
C ASN A 112 -12.89 7.94 21.03
N ALA A 113 -12.08 8.01 22.09
CA ALA A 113 -12.50 8.53 23.38
C ALA A 113 -13.05 9.96 23.30
N ARG A 114 -12.61 10.77 22.31
CA ARG A 114 -13.06 12.16 22.12
C ARG A 114 -14.30 12.30 21.23
N LYS A 115 -14.72 11.26 20.51
CA LYS A 115 -15.78 11.37 19.48
C LYS A 115 -16.86 10.29 19.56
N GLU A 116 -16.83 9.40 20.54
CA GLU A 116 -17.71 8.21 20.70
C GLU A 116 -17.90 7.36 19.43
N ARG A 117 -17.07 7.57 18.41
CA ARG A 117 -17.26 6.98 17.09
C ARG A 117 -16.41 5.74 16.97
N LYS A 118 -17.09 4.61 16.75
CA LYS A 118 -16.47 3.38 16.27
C LYS A 118 -15.90 3.61 14.87
N TRP A 119 -14.83 2.91 14.53
CA TRP A 119 -14.33 2.90 13.17
C TRP A 119 -15.42 2.49 12.20
N GLN A 120 -15.49 3.15 11.04
CA GLN A 120 -16.18 2.55 9.91
C GLN A 120 -15.41 1.26 9.55
N PRO A 121 -16.06 0.08 9.47
CA PRO A 121 -15.35 -1.20 9.32
C PRO A 121 -14.37 -1.22 8.15
N MET A 122 -14.76 -0.66 6.99
CA MET A 122 -13.90 -0.61 5.82
C MET A 122 -12.70 0.34 6.01
N GLN A 123 -12.85 1.42 6.78
CA GLN A 123 -11.75 2.33 7.08
C GLN A 123 -10.69 1.66 7.95
N MET A 124 -11.10 0.94 9.00
CA MET A 124 -10.18 0.17 9.84
C MET A 124 -9.43 -0.86 9.01
N ARG A 125 -10.13 -1.64 8.18
CA ARG A 125 -9.50 -2.68 7.34
C ARG A 125 -8.44 -2.14 6.38
N ARG A 126 -8.69 -0.97 5.77
CA ARG A 126 -7.69 -0.28 4.93
C ARG A 126 -6.46 0.13 5.72
N LYS A 127 -6.66 0.70 6.91
CA LYS A 127 -5.56 1.11 7.78
C LYS A 127 -4.78 -0.07 8.33
N LEU A 128 -5.44 -1.17 8.68
CA LEU A 128 -4.76 -2.41 9.07
C LEU A 128 -3.89 -2.95 7.93
N LEU A 129 -4.41 -3.02 6.70
CA LEU A 129 -3.60 -3.46 5.56
C LEU A 129 -2.37 -2.56 5.37
N ALA A 130 -2.55 -1.23 5.42
CA ALA A 130 -1.44 -0.29 5.32
C ALA A 130 -0.40 -0.50 6.44
N HIS A 131 -0.86 -0.65 7.69
CA HIS A 131 -0.01 -0.90 8.86
C HIS A 131 0.83 -2.17 8.71
N MET A 132 0.24 -3.24 8.15
CA MET A 132 0.95 -4.50 7.93
C MET A 132 2.00 -4.38 6.82
N LEU A 133 1.67 -3.71 5.71
CA LEU A 133 2.62 -3.49 4.61
C LEU A 133 3.78 -2.59 5.05
N GLN A 134 3.48 -1.48 5.74
CA GLN A 134 4.49 -0.58 6.29
C GLN A 134 5.42 -1.31 7.26
N GLY A 135 4.89 -2.22 8.08
CA GLY A 135 5.74 -3.02 8.97
C GLY A 135 6.71 -3.93 8.22
N LEU A 136 6.33 -4.48 7.07
CA LEU A 136 7.23 -5.29 6.24
C LEU A 136 8.30 -4.43 5.57
N GLU A 137 7.92 -3.27 5.05
CA GLU A 137 8.84 -2.29 4.45
C GLU A 137 9.86 -1.80 5.48
N SER A 138 9.40 -1.35 6.65
CA SER A 138 10.29 -0.92 7.73
C SER A 138 11.17 -2.05 8.25
N ARG A 139 10.67 -3.30 8.30
CA ARG A 139 11.48 -4.44 8.74
C ARG A 139 12.68 -4.64 7.82
N ALA A 140 12.48 -4.62 6.50
CA ALA A 140 13.56 -4.76 5.54
C ALA A 140 14.60 -3.63 5.65
N VAL A 141 14.14 -2.40 5.88
CA VAL A 141 15.04 -1.26 6.14
C VAL A 141 15.82 -1.47 7.43
N TYR A 142 15.16 -1.86 8.53
CA TYR A 142 15.84 -2.04 9.81
C TYR A 142 16.85 -3.19 9.77
N ASP A 143 16.53 -4.29 9.11
CA ASP A 143 17.44 -5.41 8.93
C ASP A 143 18.67 -5.01 8.10
N TYR A 144 18.50 -4.16 7.09
CA TYR A 144 19.62 -3.60 6.33
C TYR A 144 20.48 -2.68 7.21
N VAL A 145 19.87 -1.68 7.84
CA VAL A 145 20.59 -0.67 8.64
C VAL A 145 21.29 -1.28 9.86
N ALA A 146 20.73 -2.34 10.45
CA ALA A 146 21.38 -3.05 11.57
C ALA A 146 22.69 -3.76 11.17
N CYS A 147 22.89 -4.02 9.88
CA CYS A 147 24.03 -4.78 9.36
C CYS A 147 24.98 -3.94 8.50
N HIS A 148 24.73 -2.63 8.34
CA HIS A 148 25.51 -1.76 7.44
C HIS A 148 25.87 -0.44 8.13
N ASP A 149 27.14 -0.07 8.00
CA ASP A 149 27.65 1.23 8.44
C ASP A 149 27.36 2.33 7.40
N GLY A 150 27.49 3.60 7.80
CA GLY A 150 27.34 4.74 6.90
C GLY A 150 25.90 5.19 6.66
N VAL A 151 24.93 4.61 7.37
CA VAL A 151 23.53 5.09 7.39
C VAL A 151 23.41 6.24 8.40
N CYS A 152 22.95 7.40 7.95
CA CYS A 152 22.86 8.62 8.75
C CYS A 152 21.47 8.86 9.34
N ALA A 153 20.42 8.40 8.65
CA ALA A 153 19.05 8.66 9.04
C ALA A 153 18.10 7.60 8.50
N LEU A 154 17.00 7.37 9.23
CA LEU A 154 15.88 6.53 8.79
C LEU A 154 14.74 7.42 8.27
N GLU A 155 14.16 7.05 7.14
CA GLU A 155 12.93 7.66 6.60
C GLU A 155 11.90 6.56 6.38
N HIS A 156 10.95 6.33 7.29
CA HIS A 156 9.80 5.40 7.13
C HIS A 156 10.04 4.06 6.38
N ASP A 157 10.08 4.09 5.05
CA ASP A 157 10.28 3.00 4.09
C ASP A 157 11.66 3.03 3.37
N GLY A 158 12.62 3.78 3.91
CA GLY A 158 13.98 3.96 3.40
C GLY A 158 14.93 4.58 4.43
N PHE A 159 16.09 5.03 3.95
CA PHE A 159 17.16 5.60 4.76
C PHE A 159 18.06 6.52 3.93
N VAL A 160 18.89 7.31 4.60
CA VAL A 160 19.92 8.16 4.00
C VAL A 160 21.28 7.58 4.36
N SER A 161 22.15 7.43 3.37
CA SER A 161 23.52 6.94 3.53
C SER A 161 24.52 7.99 3.05
N LEU A 162 25.73 7.99 3.63
CA LEU A 162 26.85 8.83 3.18
C LEU A 162 27.34 8.45 1.79
N SER A 163 27.28 7.17 1.47
CA SER A 163 27.75 6.60 0.20
C SER A 163 26.59 6.00 -0.56
N LYS A 164 26.67 6.05 -1.89
CA LYS A 164 25.77 5.32 -2.77
C LYS A 164 25.95 3.83 -2.53
N LEU A 165 24.83 3.11 -2.45
CA LEU A 165 24.84 1.66 -2.35
C LEU A 165 25.37 1.03 -3.63
N SER A 166 26.13 -0.05 -3.48
CA SER A 166 26.44 -0.96 -4.57
C SER A 166 25.18 -1.76 -4.96
N ASP A 167 25.14 -2.26 -6.20
CA ASP A 167 24.02 -3.06 -6.70
C ASP A 167 23.82 -4.37 -5.89
N ASP A 168 24.87 -4.81 -5.17
CA ASP A 168 24.89 -6.03 -4.37
C ASP A 168 24.54 -5.81 -2.88
N ASP A 169 24.41 -4.56 -2.43
CA ASP A 169 24.19 -4.26 -1.02
C ASP A 169 22.77 -4.64 -0.58
N TRP A 170 21.76 -4.32 -1.41
CA TRP A 170 20.36 -4.57 -1.07
C TRP A 170 19.85 -5.87 -1.69
N LYS A 171 19.76 -6.93 -0.87
CA LYS A 171 19.32 -8.27 -1.29
C LYS A 171 18.00 -8.70 -0.66
N HIS A 172 16.94 -7.89 -0.85
CA HIS A 172 15.60 -8.26 -0.38
C HIS A 172 14.77 -8.95 -1.50
N PRO A 173 14.14 -10.12 -1.26
CA PRO A 173 13.47 -10.90 -2.31
C PRO A 173 12.24 -10.23 -2.93
N TYR A 174 11.67 -9.21 -2.25
CA TYR A 174 10.42 -8.58 -2.66
C TYR A 174 10.47 -7.05 -2.75
N LEU A 175 11.53 -6.42 -2.24
CA LEU A 175 11.63 -4.98 -2.12
C LEU A 175 12.89 -4.53 -2.83
N ARG A 176 12.83 -3.37 -3.47
CA ARG A 176 13.97 -2.73 -4.12
C ARG A 176 14.11 -1.34 -3.54
N ILE A 177 15.34 -0.90 -3.32
CA ILE A 177 15.63 0.50 -3.05
C ILE A 177 15.58 1.28 -4.36
N VAL A 178 15.08 2.51 -4.29
CA VAL A 178 15.11 3.45 -5.40
C VAL A 178 15.76 4.73 -4.90
N LEU A 179 16.87 5.13 -5.53
CA LEU A 179 17.55 6.38 -5.23
C LEU A 179 16.61 7.56 -5.51
N LYS A 180 16.37 8.40 -4.50
CA LYS A 180 15.51 9.60 -4.62
C LYS A 180 16.31 10.88 -4.80
N ASN A 181 17.41 11.03 -4.06
CA ASN A 181 18.26 12.21 -4.09
C ASN A 181 19.71 11.76 -4.16
N GLU A 182 20.49 12.39 -5.02
CA GLU A 182 21.94 12.25 -5.10
C GLU A 182 22.50 13.67 -5.05
N VAL A 183 23.26 13.99 -4.00
CA VAL A 183 23.97 15.26 -3.93
C VAL A 183 25.27 15.02 -4.68
N TYR A 184 25.40 15.61 -5.87
CA TYR A 184 26.68 15.69 -6.56
C TYR A 184 27.57 16.65 -5.77
N THR A 185 28.59 16.11 -5.10
CA THR A 185 29.74 16.88 -4.62
C THR A 185 30.86 16.81 -5.64
#